data_AF-I3S7W4-F1
#
_entry.id   AF-I3S7W4-F1
#
_cell.length_a   1.000
_cell.length_b   1.000
_cell.length_c   1.000
_cell.angle_alpha   90.00
_cell.angle_beta   90.00
_cell.angle_gamma   90.00
#
_symmetry.space_group_name_H-M   'P 1'
#
loop_
_entity.id
_entity.type
_entity.pdbx_description
1 polymer ?
#
loop_
_entity_poly.entity_id
_entity_poly.type
_entity_poly.pdbx_seq_one_letter_code
_entity_poly.pdbx_strand_id
1 'polypeptide(L)'
;MKMRYDVFLCYQGEDTRSFTEYLYYVLRDKRFITFMSTGGSKSYENNEGEISSSVLKALEESRISIAILSYNFASSASCLNELVKIIECKR
;
A
#
# COMPACT_ATOMS: atom_id res chain seq x y z
N MET A 1 16.48 12.05 -1.97
CA MET A 1 15.77 11.03 -1.16
C MET A 1 16.49 9.70 -1.26
N LYS A 2 16.55 8.92 -0.17
CA LYS A 2 17.11 7.56 -0.21
C LYS A 2 15.97 6.59 -0.49
N MET A 3 15.96 5.98 -1.67
CA MET A 3 14.99 4.94 -1.99
C MET A 3 15.28 3.70 -1.16
N ARG A 4 14.30 3.27 -0.36
CA ARG A 4 14.42 2.09 0.52
C ARG A 4 13.67 0.89 -0.04
N TYR A 5 12.65 1.12 -0.85
CA TYR A 5 11.79 0.08 -1.42
C TYR A 5 11.76 0.19 -2.94
N ASP A 6 11.70 -0.95 -3.60
CA ASP A 6 11.43 -1.02 -5.03
C ASP A 6 9.93 -0.88 -5.31
N VAL A 7 9.09 -1.49 -4.47
CA VAL A 7 7.63 -1.55 -4.70
C VAL A 7 6.86 -1.24 -3.41
N PHE A 8 5.87 -0.35 -3.51
CA PHE A 8 4.82 -0.13 -2.53
C PHE A 8 3.52 -0.77 -3.02
N LEU A 9 2.92 -1.65 -2.22
CA LEU A 9 1.61 -2.24 -2.50
C LEU A 9 0.54 -1.56 -1.63
N CYS A 10 -0.42 -0.92 -2.29
CA CYS A 10 -1.63 -0.36 -1.68
C CYS A 10 -2.82 -1.28 -2.01
N TYR A 11 -3.54 -1.77 -0.99
CA TYR A 11 -4.63 -2.72 -1.19
C TYR A 11 -5.66 -2.64 -0.07
N GLN A 12 -6.85 -3.20 -0.32
CA GLN A 12 -7.88 -3.43 0.70
C GLN A 12 -7.78 -4.87 1.20
N GLY A 13 -7.40 -5.03 2.47
CA GLY A 13 -7.16 -6.33 3.10
C GLY A 13 -8.34 -7.29 3.03
N GLU A 14 -9.57 -6.80 3.26
CA GLU A 14 -10.78 -7.64 3.23
C GLU A 14 -11.03 -8.31 1.87
N ASP A 15 -10.64 -7.64 0.78
CA ASP A 15 -10.96 -8.11 -0.57
C ASP A 15 -9.84 -8.93 -1.21
N THR A 16 -8.58 -8.56 -0.95
CA THR A 16 -7.46 -8.96 -1.81
C THR A 16 -6.31 -9.60 -1.08
N ARG A 17 -6.40 -9.86 0.23
CA ARG A 17 -5.28 -10.39 1.04
C ARG A 17 -4.54 -11.55 0.38
N SER A 18 -5.25 -12.60 -0.05
CA SER A 18 -4.62 -13.77 -0.68
C SER A 18 -3.87 -13.43 -1.98
N PHE A 19 -4.46 -12.56 -2.81
CA PHE A 19 -3.83 -12.11 -4.06
C PHE A 19 -2.60 -11.23 -3.77
N THR A 20 -2.74 -10.30 -2.83
CA THR A 20 -1.65 -9.38 -2.44
C THR A 20 -0.49 -10.11 -1.80
N GLU A 21 -0.75 -11.10 -0.93
CA GLU A 21 0.29 -11.95 -0.33
C GLU A 21 1.04 -12.75 -1.40
N TYR A 22 0.33 -13.30 -2.39
CA TYR A 22 0.94 -13.97 -3.54
C TYR A 22 1.80 -13.02 -4.37
N LEU A 23 1.29 -11.84 -4.71
CA LEU A 23 2.04 -10.82 -5.45
C LEU A 23 3.30 -10.38 -4.69
N TYR A 24 3.18 -10.13 -3.40
CA TYR A 24 4.30 -9.81 -2.52
C TYR A 24 5.37 -10.91 -2.54
N TYR A 25 4.95 -12.18 -2.43
CA TYR A 25 5.86 -13.32 -2.49
C TYR A 25 6.62 -13.39 -3.82
N VAL A 26 5.91 -13.24 -4.95
CA VAL A 26 6.53 -13.28 -6.28
C VAL A 26 7.50 -12.11 -6.50
N LEU A 27 7.15 -10.90 -6.05
CA LEU A 27 8.04 -9.73 -6.13
C LEU A 27 9.30 -9.96 -5.30
N ARG A 28 9.16 -10.51 -4.09
CA ARG A 28 10.28 -10.84 -3.22
C ARG A 28 11.16 -11.95 -3.79
N ASP A 29 10.59 -12.99 -4.40
CA ASP A 29 11.31 -14.03 -5.13
C ASP A 29 12.18 -13.43 -6.25
N LYS A 30 11.65 -12.41 -6.94
CA LYS A 30 12.37 -11.64 -7.95
C LYS A 30 13.29 -10.56 -7.38
N ARG A 31 13.53 -10.58 -6.06
CA ARG A 31 14.44 -9.70 -5.31
C ARG A 31 14.03 -8.23 -5.25
N PHE A 32 12.76 -7.91 -5.47
CA PHE A 32 12.23 -6.57 -5.23
C PHE A 32 11.98 -6.34 -3.74
N ILE A 33 12.57 -5.29 -3.17
CA ILE A 33 12.31 -4.88 -1.79
C ILE A 33 10.91 -4.25 -1.76
N THR A 34 9.93 -5.01 -1.28
CA THR A 34 8.51 -4.64 -1.36
C THR A 34 7.97 -4.27 0.01
N PHE A 35 7.19 -3.19 0.09
CA PHE A 35 6.42 -2.79 1.25
C PHE A 35 4.93 -3.05 0.99
N MET A 36 4.25 -3.74 1.91
CA MET A 36 2.79 -3.90 1.89
C MET A 36 2.17 -2.90 2.85
N SER A 37 1.30 -2.02 2.35
CA SER A 37 0.52 -1.14 3.23
C SER A 37 -0.48 -1.97 4.03
N THR A 38 -0.86 -1.52 5.23
CA THR A 38 -1.84 -2.24 6.06
C THR A 38 -3.28 -1.84 5.76
N GLY A 39 -3.53 -1.27 4.58
CA GLY A 39 -4.83 -0.76 4.15
C GLY A 39 -5.94 -1.79 4.33
N GLY A 40 -6.91 -1.49 5.20
CA GLY A 40 -8.11 -2.30 5.37
C GLY A 40 -8.00 -3.53 6.28
N SER A 41 -6.95 -3.68 7.09
CA SER A 41 -6.98 -4.68 8.18
C SER A 41 -7.73 -4.11 9.39
N LYS A 42 -8.75 -4.82 9.89
CA LYS A 42 -9.59 -4.45 11.07
C LYS A 42 -8.82 -3.98 12.31
N SER A 43 -7.53 -4.33 12.40
CA SER A 43 -6.63 -3.86 13.46
C SER A 43 -6.42 -2.34 13.51
N TYR A 44 -6.86 -1.57 12.49
CA TYR A 44 -6.72 -0.12 12.41
C TYR A 44 -8.04 0.66 12.46
N GLU A 45 -9.15 0.02 12.81
CA GLU A 45 -10.50 0.63 12.92
C GLU A 45 -10.55 1.88 13.84
N ASN A 46 -9.57 2.05 14.74
CA ASN A 46 -9.51 3.20 15.65
C ASN A 46 -8.92 4.48 15.02
N ASN A 47 -8.35 4.41 13.80
CA ASN A 47 -7.72 5.55 13.11
C ASN A 47 -8.11 5.57 11.61
N GLU A 48 -9.39 5.39 11.30
CA GLU A 48 -9.89 5.40 9.92
C GLU A 48 -9.43 6.65 9.16
N GLY A 49 -8.71 6.46 8.06
CA GLY A 49 -8.25 7.54 7.19
C GLY A 49 -6.87 8.10 7.51
N GLU A 50 -6.28 7.86 8.68
CA GLU A 50 -4.92 8.31 8.95
C GLU A 50 -3.88 7.39 8.30
N ILE A 51 -3.01 7.96 7.47
CA ILE A 51 -1.83 7.26 6.96
C ILE A 51 -0.78 7.33 8.05
N SER A 52 -0.40 6.17 8.60
CA SER A 52 0.70 6.13 9.56
C SER A 52 2.00 6.68 8.96
N SER A 53 2.82 7.32 9.80
CA SER A 53 4.10 7.92 9.36
C SER A 53 5.05 6.91 8.71
N SER A 54 4.98 5.64 9.10
CA SER A 54 5.76 4.56 8.49
C SER A 54 5.28 4.21 7.09
N VAL A 55 3.96 4.17 6.85
CA VAL A 55 3.36 3.93 5.53
C VAL A 55 3.64 5.09 4.59
N LEU A 56 3.43 6.34 5.05
CA LEU A 56 3.73 7.53 4.25
C LEU A 56 5.20 7.56 3.83
N LYS A 57 6.10 7.30 4.77
CA LYS A 57 7.54 7.26 4.50
C LYS A 57 7.92 6.13 3.54
N ALA A 58 7.32 4.95 3.69
CA ALA A 58 7.56 3.84 2.76
C ALA A 58 7.07 4.16 1.35
N LEU A 59 5.92 4.83 1.21
CA LEU A 59 5.38 5.30 -0.07
C LEU A 59 6.34 6.30 -0.74
N GLU A 60 6.79 7.32 0.00
CA GLU A 60 7.71 8.36 -0.50
C GLU A 60 9.09 7.80 -0.88
N GLU A 61 9.54 6.72 -0.24
CA GLU A 61 10.83 6.09 -0.49
C GLU A 61 10.72 4.85 -1.39
N SER A 62 9.58 4.67 -2.06
CA SER A 62 9.35 3.60 -3.05
C SER A 62 9.54 4.08 -4.47
N ARG A 63 10.09 3.19 -5.32
CA ARG A 63 10.30 3.47 -6.75
C ARG A 63 9.05 3.29 -7.59
N ILE A 64 8.24 2.29 -7.23
CA ILE A 64 7.01 1.92 -7.92
C ILE A 64 5.91 1.80 -6.87
N SER A 65 4.73 2.32 -7.17
CA SER A 65 3.53 2.09 -6.37
C SER A 65 2.50 1.35 -7.20
N ILE A 66 1.97 0.24 -6.65
CA ILE A 66 0.91 -0.58 -7.24
C ILE A 66 -0.32 -0.47 -6.33
N ALA A 67 -1.42 0.06 -6.87
CA ALA A 67 -2.71 0.09 -6.20
C ALA A 67 -3.58 -1.07 -6.72
N ILE A 68 -4.02 -1.95 -5.82
CA ILE A 68 -4.84 -3.13 -6.14
C ILE A 68 -6.31 -2.77 -5.89
N LEU A 69 -6.95 -2.24 -6.94
CA LEU A 69 -8.34 -1.83 -6.89
C LEU A 69 -9.27 -3.04 -6.76
N SER A 70 -10.21 -2.95 -5.83
CA SER A 70 -11.16 -4.00 -5.46
C SER A 70 -12.46 -3.38 -4.98
N TYR A 71 -13.48 -4.20 -4.70
CA TYR A 71 -14.85 -3.77 -4.45
C TYR A 71 -14.98 -2.76 -3.30
N ASN A 72 -14.33 -3.04 -2.17
CA ASN A 72 -14.31 -2.22 -0.96
C ASN A 72 -13.10 -1.27 -0.90
N PHE A 73 -12.29 -1.16 -1.96
CA PHE A 73 -11.13 -0.27 -1.96
C PHE A 73 -11.53 1.19 -1.70
N ALA A 74 -12.57 1.66 -2.41
CA ALA A 74 -13.07 3.02 -2.25
C ALA A 74 -13.90 3.23 -0.97
N SER A 75 -14.26 2.13 -0.28
CA SER A 75 -14.93 2.18 1.02
C SER A 75 -13.95 2.44 2.17
N SER A 76 -12.64 2.34 1.93
CA SER A 76 -11.58 2.57 2.91
C SER A 76 -10.95 3.95 2.74
N ALA A 77 -11.16 4.85 3.71
CA ALA A 77 -10.56 6.17 3.71
C ALA A 77 -9.02 6.12 3.65
N SER A 78 -8.41 5.15 4.32
CA SER A 78 -6.96 4.94 4.29
C SER A 78 -6.47 4.55 2.89
N CYS A 79 -7.17 3.65 2.19
CA CYS A 79 -6.82 3.27 0.81
C CYS A 79 -6.93 4.46 -0.16
N LEU A 80 -7.97 5.29 -0.01
CA LEU A 80 -8.14 6.50 -0.83
C LEU A 80 -7.04 7.53 -0.55
N ASN A 81 -6.69 7.75 0.72
CA ASN A 81 -5.64 8.69 1.09
C ASN A 81 -4.26 8.22 0.59
N GLU A 82 -3.96 6.91 0.68
CA GLU A 82 -2.77 6.32 0.07
C GLU A 82 -2.75 6.53 -1.46
N LEU A 83 -3.89 6.33 -2.13
CA LEU A 83 -4.01 6.54 -3.57
C LEU A 83 -3.74 8.01 -3.97
N VAL A 84 -4.30 8.97 -3.23
CA VAL A 84 -4.03 10.41 -3.44
C VAL A 84 -2.52 10.68 -3.31
N LYS A 85 -1.88 10.15 -2.26
CA LYS A 85 -0.42 10.32 -2.07
C LYS A 85 0.41 9.69 -3.17
N ILE A 86 0.02 8.52 -3.67
CA ILE A 86 0.66 7.89 -4.83
C ILE A 86 0.60 8.81 -6.05
N ILE A 87 -0.54 9.47 -6.29
CA ILE A 87 -0.71 10.41 -7.42
C ILE A 87 0.14 11.66 -7.22
N GLU A 88 0.18 12.22 -6.00
CA GLU A 88 1.00 13.39 -5.67
C GLU A 88 2.49 13.13 -5.87
N CYS A 89 3.00 11.97 -5.45
CA CYS A 89 4.41 11.60 -5.63
C CYS A 89 4.81 11.32 -7.10
N LYS A 90 3.82 11.11 -7.99
CA LYS A 90 4.05 10.86 -9.43
C LYS A 90 3.91 12.12 -10.30
N ARG A 91 3.52 13.27 -9.74
CA ARG A 91 3.54 14.56 -10.44
C ARG A 91 4.95 15.14 -10.43
#